data_AF-A0A2A4UU46-F1
#
_entry.id   AF-A0A2A4UU46-F1
#
_cell.length_a   1.000
_cell.length_b   1.000
_cell.length_c   1.000
_cell.angle_alpha   90.00
_cell.angle_beta   90.00
_cell.angle_gamma   90.00
#
_symmetry.space_group_name_H-M   'P 1'
#
loop_
_entity.id
_entity.type
_entity.pdbx_description
1 polymer ?
#
loop_
_entity_poly.entity_id
_entity_poly.type
_entity_poly.pdbx_seq_one_letter_code
_entity_poly.pdbx_strand_id
1 'polypeptide(L)'
;MEALHGLQEAFGYIPPESYDLLAAAFNLSKAEVYGVKSFYHDFRSAPRGHHVVQICQAESCQALGSRALTSHVQNKLGIKLGETSHDGHFTLEAVYCLGNCAVSPNITLDGKLHGRMTETHFDSLVKAVAL
;
A
#
# COMPACT_ATOMS: atom_id res chain seq x y z
N MET A 1 16.42 -9.26 3.64
CA MET A 1 15.19 -8.43 3.57
C MET A 1 15.50 -6.95 3.71
N GLU A 2 16.35 -6.53 4.66
CA GLU A 2 16.71 -5.10 4.84
C GLU A 2 17.22 -4.41 3.57
N ALA A 3 18.05 -5.08 2.76
CA ALA A 3 18.51 -4.52 1.50
C ALA A 3 17.37 -4.20 0.51
N LEU A 4 16.34 -5.05 0.45
CA LEU A 4 15.15 -4.78 -0.37
C LEU A 4 14.32 -3.63 0.23
N HIS A 5 14.17 -3.56 1.56
CA HIS A 5 13.53 -2.41 2.19
C HIS A 5 14.27 -1.10 1.91
N GLY A 6 15.60 -1.10 1.99
CA GLY A 6 16.42 0.08 1.68
C GLY A 6 16.29 0.53 0.23
N LEU A 7 16.28 -0.41 -0.73
CA LEU A 7 16.00 -0.08 -2.14
C LEU A 7 14.60 0.51 -2.31
N GLN A 8 13.60 -0.10 -1.67
CA GLN A 8 12.23 0.37 -1.76
C GLN A 8 12.01 1.73 -1.09
N GLU A 9 12.72 2.04 -0.02
CA GLU A 9 12.71 3.36 0.62
C GLU A 9 13.37 4.40 -0.28
N ALA A 10 14.51 4.07 -0.89
CA ALA A 10 15.26 4.98 -1.74
C ALA A 10 14.58 5.25 -3.10
N PHE A 11 13.99 4.23 -3.72
CA PHE A 11 13.45 4.30 -5.09
C PHE A 11 11.92 4.20 -5.16
N GLY A 12 11.25 3.89 -4.06
CA GLY A 12 9.81 3.66 -4.02
C GLY A 12 9.36 2.26 -4.46
N TYR A 13 10.24 1.51 -5.13
CA TYR A 13 10.04 0.14 -5.63
C TYR A 13 11.38 -0.61 -5.67
N ILE A 14 11.38 -1.88 -6.07
CA ILE A 14 12.61 -2.66 -6.28
C ILE A 14 12.96 -2.68 -7.78
N PRO A 15 14.02 -1.97 -8.23
CA PRO A 15 14.40 -1.96 -9.62
C PRO A 15 14.94 -3.33 -10.08
N PRO A 16 14.50 -3.89 -11.22
CA PRO A 16 14.99 -5.20 -11.70
C PRO A 16 16.51 -5.27 -11.87
N GLU A 17 17.15 -4.16 -12.20
CA GLU A 17 18.61 -4.01 -12.33
C GLU A 17 19.35 -4.22 -10.98
N SER A 18 18.66 -4.06 -9.85
CA SER A 18 19.24 -4.31 -8.52
C SER A 18 19.43 -5.81 -8.23
N TYR A 19 18.76 -6.71 -8.96
CA TYR A 19 18.78 -8.14 -8.64
C TYR A 19 20.15 -8.77 -8.82
N ASP A 20 20.90 -8.36 -9.84
CA ASP A 20 22.24 -8.90 -10.10
C ASP A 20 23.23 -8.45 -9.01
N LEU A 21 23.09 -7.20 -8.55
CA LEU A 21 23.87 -6.65 -7.44
C LEU A 21 23.57 -7.38 -6.13
N LEU A 22 22.28 -7.58 -5.81
CA LEU A 22 21.85 -8.30 -4.60
C LEU A 22 22.30 -9.77 -4.62
N ALA A 23 22.16 -10.45 -5.76
CA ALA A 23 22.58 -11.83 -5.93
C ALA A 23 24.08 -11.99 -5.64
N ALA A 24 24.92 -11.12 -6.22
CA ALA A 24 26.35 -11.11 -5.98
C ALA A 24 26.71 -10.77 -4.52
N ALA A 25 26.08 -9.75 -3.93
CA ALA A 25 26.41 -9.27 -2.59
C ALA A 25 26.06 -10.29 -1.49
N PHE A 26 24.99 -11.07 -1.67
CA PHE A 26 24.51 -12.04 -0.69
C PHE A 26 24.87 -13.50 -1.02
N ASN A 27 25.64 -13.74 -2.08
CA ASN A 27 25.97 -15.08 -2.58
C ASN A 27 24.71 -15.94 -2.83
N LEU A 28 23.74 -15.36 -3.53
CA LEU A 28 22.47 -15.98 -3.91
C LEU A 28 22.34 -16.02 -5.44
N SER A 29 21.44 -16.84 -5.96
CA SER A 29 21.01 -16.75 -7.35
C SER A 29 20.05 -15.57 -7.56
N LYS A 30 20.02 -15.05 -8.80
CA LYS A 30 19.01 -14.06 -9.21
C LYS A 30 17.57 -14.57 -9.00
N ALA A 31 17.36 -15.88 -9.19
CA ALA A 31 16.07 -16.52 -9.00
C ALA A 31 15.63 -16.51 -7.53
N GLU A 32 16.56 -16.68 -6.58
CA GLU A 32 16.25 -16.56 -5.14
C GLU A 32 15.89 -15.13 -4.74
N VAL A 33 16.64 -14.13 -5.24
CA VAL A 33 16.32 -12.72 -5.00
C VAL A 33 14.94 -12.37 -5.54
N TYR A 34 14.67 -12.76 -6.79
CA TYR A 34 13.35 -12.60 -7.40
C TYR A 34 12.26 -13.34 -6.62
N GLY A 35 12.54 -14.57 -6.18
CA GLY A 35 11.64 -15.40 -5.37
C GLY A 35 11.19 -14.67 -4.11
N VAL A 36 12.15 -14.18 -3.31
CA VAL A 36 11.85 -13.40 -2.10
C VAL A 36 11.07 -12.14 -2.43
N LYS A 37 11.51 -11.36 -3.42
CA LYS A 37 10.85 -10.13 -3.83
C LYS A 37 9.40 -10.40 -4.27
N SER A 38 9.15 -11.46 -5.03
CA SER A 38 7.84 -11.79 -5.59
C SER A 38 6.89 -12.42 -4.57
N PHE A 39 7.43 -13.04 -3.52
CA PHE A 39 6.65 -13.69 -2.46
C PHE A 39 6.00 -12.69 -1.51
N TYR A 40 6.72 -11.65 -1.09
CA TYR A 40 6.19 -10.64 -0.17
C TYR A 40 5.50 -9.51 -0.95
N HIS A 41 4.19 -9.37 -0.74
CA HIS A 41 3.37 -8.33 -1.38
C HIS A 41 3.87 -6.90 -1.12
N ASP A 42 4.56 -6.68 0.00
CA ASP A 42 5.11 -5.39 0.38
C ASP A 42 6.22 -4.90 -0.58
N PHE A 43 6.89 -5.80 -1.31
CA PHE A 43 7.94 -5.44 -2.26
C PHE A 43 7.36 -5.13 -3.65
N ARG A 44 7.44 -3.87 -4.02
CA ARG A 44 6.84 -3.34 -5.24
C ARG A 44 7.75 -3.52 -6.46
N SER A 45 7.15 -3.86 -7.60
CA SER A 45 7.84 -3.91 -8.91
C SER A 45 7.86 -2.57 -9.63
N ALA A 46 6.98 -1.66 -9.25
CA ALA A 46 6.68 -0.44 -9.97
C ALA A 46 6.48 0.72 -8.98
N PRO A 47 6.70 1.97 -9.43
CA PRO A 47 6.40 3.15 -8.64
C PRO A 47 4.95 3.19 -8.17
N ARG A 48 4.72 3.85 -7.05
CA ARG A 48 3.40 4.18 -6.50
C ARG A 48 3.16 5.68 -6.62
N GLY A 49 1.91 6.09 -6.45
CA GLY A 49 1.54 7.49 -6.37
C GLY A 49 2.14 8.18 -5.14
N HIS A 50 2.10 9.50 -5.13
CA HIS A 50 2.68 10.31 -4.04
C HIS A 50 2.12 9.95 -2.67
N HIS A 51 0.83 9.60 -2.62
CA HIS A 51 0.11 9.16 -1.44
C HIS A 51 -0.35 7.72 -1.59
N VAL A 52 -0.22 6.92 -0.54
CA VAL A 52 -0.71 5.54 -0.51
C VAL A 52 -1.77 5.37 0.54
N VAL A 53 -2.97 4.98 0.09
CA VAL A 53 -4.09 4.62 0.93
C VAL A 53 -4.17 3.09 0.99
N GLN A 54 -4.03 2.50 2.18
CA GLN A 54 -4.28 1.08 2.38
C GLN A 54 -5.57 0.90 3.19
N ILE A 55 -6.57 0.21 2.61
CA ILE A 55 -7.86 -0.02 3.28
C ILE A 55 -7.92 -1.42 3.85
N CYS A 56 -8.24 -1.55 5.13
CA CYS A 56 -8.39 -2.84 5.78
C CYS A 56 -9.57 -3.63 5.20
N GLN A 57 -9.26 -4.77 4.60
CA GLN A 57 -10.21 -5.74 4.06
C GLN A 57 -10.43 -6.94 5.00
N ALA A 58 -9.93 -6.91 6.24
CA ALA A 58 -10.14 -8.00 7.21
C ALA A 58 -11.53 -7.94 7.89
N GLU A 59 -11.88 -9.02 8.56
CA GLU A 59 -13.23 -9.38 8.98
C GLU A 59 -13.84 -8.36 9.94
N SER A 60 -13.07 -7.85 10.92
CA SER A 60 -13.54 -6.82 11.85
C SER A 60 -13.94 -5.52 11.13
N CYS A 61 -13.15 -5.10 10.14
CA CYS A 61 -13.45 -3.92 9.34
C CYS A 61 -14.67 -4.16 8.43
N GLN A 62 -14.79 -5.35 7.85
CA GLN A 62 -15.97 -5.71 7.05
C GLN A 62 -17.25 -5.69 7.88
N ALA A 63 -17.22 -6.22 9.11
CA ALA A 63 -18.35 -6.21 10.03
C ALA A 63 -18.83 -4.78 10.40
N LEU A 64 -17.96 -3.79 10.29
CA LEU A 64 -18.26 -2.37 10.52
C LEU A 64 -18.33 -1.54 9.23
N GLY A 65 -18.54 -2.18 8.08
CA GLY A 65 -18.89 -1.49 6.84
C GLY A 65 -17.71 -1.07 5.95
N SER A 66 -16.52 -1.67 6.09
CA SER A 66 -15.37 -1.32 5.23
C SER A 66 -15.60 -1.56 3.73
N ARG A 67 -16.56 -2.42 3.34
CA ARG A 67 -16.93 -2.60 1.93
C ARG A 67 -17.57 -1.34 1.34
N ALA A 68 -18.45 -0.67 2.08
CA ALA A 68 -19.05 0.60 1.67
C ALA A 68 -17.98 1.69 1.60
N LEU A 69 -17.12 1.77 2.61
CA LEU A 69 -15.96 2.66 2.62
C LEU A 69 -15.06 2.43 1.40
N THR A 70 -14.75 1.18 1.06
CA THR A 70 -13.92 0.84 -0.11
C THR A 70 -14.56 1.34 -1.40
N SER A 71 -15.86 1.10 -1.60
CA SER A 71 -16.59 1.60 -2.76
C SER A 71 -16.57 3.13 -2.84
N HIS A 72 -16.78 3.82 -1.73
CA HIS A 72 -16.69 5.28 -1.65
C HIS A 72 -15.29 5.79 -2.04
N VAL A 73 -14.24 5.19 -1.48
CA VAL A 73 -12.85 5.58 -1.78
C VAL A 73 -12.52 5.37 -3.25
N GLN A 74 -12.89 4.23 -3.83
CA GLN A 74 -12.67 3.96 -5.26
C GLN A 74 -13.38 5.01 -6.14
N ASN A 75 -14.63 5.34 -5.82
CA ASN A 75 -15.38 6.37 -6.54
C ASN A 75 -14.75 7.75 -6.38
N LYS A 76 -14.27 8.07 -5.18
CA LYS A 76 -13.66 9.37 -4.85
C LYS A 76 -12.35 9.60 -5.59
N LEU A 77 -11.51 8.56 -5.65
CA LEU A 77 -10.19 8.63 -6.27
C LEU A 77 -10.21 8.26 -7.76
N GLY A 78 -11.30 7.67 -8.25
CA GLY A 78 -11.43 7.21 -9.65
C GLY A 78 -10.55 6.01 -9.99
N ILE A 79 -10.14 5.21 -8.99
CA ILE A 79 -9.24 4.05 -9.13
C ILE A 79 -9.75 2.86 -8.33
N LYS A 80 -9.35 1.64 -8.70
CA LYS A 80 -9.66 0.41 -7.97
C LYS A 80 -8.54 0.02 -6.99
N LEU A 81 -8.83 -0.93 -6.11
CA LEU A 81 -7.80 -1.59 -5.31
C LEU A 81 -6.71 -2.18 -6.22
N GLY A 82 -5.45 -1.86 -5.92
CA GLY A 82 -4.26 -2.23 -6.67
C GLY A 82 -3.86 -1.23 -7.77
N GLU A 83 -4.62 -0.15 -7.97
CA GLU A 83 -4.35 0.85 -9.01
C GLU A 83 -3.73 2.14 -8.43
N THR A 84 -3.09 2.89 -9.32
CA THR A 84 -2.60 4.25 -9.08
C THR A 84 -3.32 5.21 -10.02
N SER A 85 -3.68 6.39 -9.52
CA SER A 85 -4.38 7.42 -10.29
C SER A 85 -3.52 7.90 -11.46
N HIS A 86 -4.17 8.31 -12.55
CA HIS A 86 -3.48 8.71 -13.78
C HIS A 86 -2.55 9.92 -13.59
N ASP A 87 -2.90 10.80 -12.66
CA ASP A 87 -2.10 11.96 -12.25
C ASP A 87 -0.93 11.60 -11.32
N GLY A 88 -0.80 10.33 -10.90
CA GLY A 88 0.26 9.85 -10.03
C GLY A 88 0.14 10.30 -8.57
N HIS A 89 -0.98 10.89 -8.15
CA HIS A 89 -1.13 11.38 -6.78
C HIS A 89 -1.47 10.28 -5.76
N PHE A 90 -2.31 9.31 -6.12
CA PHE A 90 -2.82 8.31 -5.18
C PHE A 90 -2.62 6.87 -5.68
N THR A 91 -2.15 5.99 -4.81
CA THR A 91 -2.29 4.52 -4.96
C THR A 91 -3.27 4.01 -3.92
N LEU A 92 -4.18 3.13 -4.34
CA LEU A 92 -5.15 2.50 -3.47
C LEU A 92 -4.83 1.02 -3.31
N GLU A 93 -4.54 0.56 -2.10
CA GLU A 93 -4.15 -0.81 -1.80
C GLU A 93 -5.12 -1.48 -0.82
N ALA A 94 -5.24 -2.81 -0.94
CA ALA A 94 -5.88 -3.63 0.07
C ALA A 94 -4.85 -4.05 1.13
N VAL A 95 -5.24 -4.04 2.40
CA VAL A 95 -4.45 -4.67 3.48
C VAL A 95 -5.32 -5.63 4.27
N TYR A 96 -4.77 -6.79 4.62
CA TYR A 96 -5.49 -7.83 5.34
C TYR A 96 -5.12 -7.81 6.82
N CYS A 97 -5.78 -6.90 7.53
CA CYS A 97 -5.61 -6.59 8.96
C CYS A 97 -4.44 -5.66 9.28
N LEU A 98 -4.76 -4.52 9.89
CA LEU A 98 -3.80 -3.55 10.44
C LEU A 98 -3.60 -3.69 11.96
N GLY A 99 -4.10 -4.79 12.56
CA GLY A 99 -4.04 -5.00 14.01
C GLY A 99 -4.88 -4.00 14.83
N ASN A 100 -5.75 -3.22 14.20
CA ASN A 100 -6.45 -2.10 14.82
C ASN A 100 -7.97 -2.34 14.98
N CYS A 101 -8.33 -3.59 15.28
CA CYS A 101 -9.72 -4.08 15.24
C CYS A 101 -10.67 -3.35 16.20
N ALA A 102 -10.17 -2.83 17.33
CA ALA A 102 -10.97 -2.14 18.33
C ALA A 102 -11.54 -0.79 17.83
N VAL A 103 -10.99 -0.24 16.75
CA VAL A 103 -11.43 1.02 16.13
C VAL A 103 -11.62 0.85 14.63
N SER A 104 -12.21 -0.27 14.21
CA SER A 104 -12.66 -0.50 12.84
C SER A 104 -13.81 0.46 12.41
N PRO A 105 -14.01 0.71 11.10
CA PRO A 105 -13.08 0.45 10.01
C PRO A 105 -11.80 1.28 10.14
N ASN A 106 -10.69 0.76 9.63
CA ASN A 106 -9.41 1.46 9.66
C ASN A 106 -8.69 1.41 8.31
N ILE A 107 -7.87 2.43 8.08
CA ILE A 107 -7.03 2.60 6.90
C ILE A 107 -5.65 3.10 7.33
N THR A 108 -4.66 3.03 6.45
CA THR A 108 -3.47 3.87 6.53
C THR A 108 -3.42 4.87 5.38
N LEU A 109 -2.90 6.06 5.64
CA LEU A 109 -2.51 7.04 4.63
C LEU A 109 -1.02 7.37 4.86
N ASP A 110 -0.17 7.03 3.90
CA ASP A 110 1.29 7.21 4.00
C ASP A 110 1.90 6.60 5.27
N GLY A 111 1.42 5.40 5.63
CA GLY A 111 1.83 4.67 6.83
C GLY A 111 1.23 5.19 8.15
N LYS A 112 0.47 6.30 8.13
CA LYS A 112 -0.24 6.79 9.31
C LYS A 112 -1.58 6.08 9.47
N LEU A 113 -1.82 5.52 10.65
CA LEU A 113 -3.02 4.73 10.94
C LEU A 113 -4.21 5.62 11.32
N HIS A 114 -5.36 5.37 10.71
CA HIS A 114 -6.62 6.06 11.01
C HIS A 114 -7.72 5.04 11.32
N GLY A 115 -8.27 5.11 12.53
CA GLY A 115 -9.41 4.29 12.97
C GLY A 115 -10.74 5.03 12.92
N ARG A 116 -11.84 4.29 13.13
CA ARG A 116 -13.24 4.76 13.04
C ARG A 116 -13.47 5.53 11.74
N MET A 117 -12.91 5.01 10.65
CA MET A 117 -12.91 5.69 9.37
C MET A 117 -14.32 5.73 8.79
N THR A 118 -14.76 6.93 8.42
CA THR A 118 -16.02 7.18 7.72
C THR A 118 -15.72 7.79 6.34
N GLU A 119 -16.70 7.76 5.45
CA GLU A 119 -16.61 8.39 4.12
C GLU A 119 -16.30 9.89 4.23
N THR A 120 -16.94 10.60 5.16
CA THR A 120 -16.73 12.03 5.42
C THR A 120 -15.34 12.33 5.98
N HIS A 121 -14.82 11.46 6.86
CA HIS A 121 -13.48 11.60 7.40
C HIS A 121 -12.42 11.33 6.32
N PHE A 122 -12.63 10.31 5.48
CA PHE A 122 -11.76 10.03 4.34
C PHE A 122 -11.70 11.23 3.38
N ASP A 123 -12.85 11.80 3.02
CA ASP A 123 -12.92 12.98 2.16
C ASP A 123 -12.16 14.18 2.72
N SER A 124 -12.18 14.34 4.05
CA SER A 124 -11.44 15.40 4.75
C SER A 124 -9.94 15.15 4.75
N LEU A 125 -9.51 13.90 4.95
CA LEU A 125 -8.11 13.49 4.90
C LEU A 125 -7.50 13.71 3.52
N VAL A 126 -8.18 13.27 2.46
CA VAL A 126 -7.69 13.42 1.09
C VAL A 126 -7.56 14.90 0.71
N LYS A 127 -8.54 15.74 1.08
CA LYS A 127 -8.45 17.20 0.85
C LYS A 127 -7.26 17.83 1.55
N ALA A 128 -6.88 17.34 2.73
CA ALA A 128 -5.78 17.89 3.50
C ALA A 128 -4.40 17.57 2.92
N VAL A 129 -4.27 16.47 2.17
CA VAL A 129 -2.99 16.05 1.55
C VAL A 129 -2.90 16.39 0.06
N ALA A 130 -4.02 16.70 -0.59
CA ALA A 130 -4.07 17.14 -1.98
C ALA A 130 -3.86 18.66 -2.17
N LEU A 131 -3.60 19.40 -1.09
CA LEU A 131 -3.20 20.82 -1.07
C LEU A 131 -1.69 20.94 -0.86
#